data_AF-A0A816WAS5-F1
#
_entry.id   AF-A0A816WAS5-F1
#
_cell.length_a   1.000
_cell.length_b   1.000
_cell.length_c   1.000
_cell.angle_alpha   90.00
_cell.angle_beta   90.00
_cell.angle_gamma   90.00
#
_symmetry.space_group_name_H-M   'P 1'
#
loop_
_entity.id
_entity.type
_entity.pdbx_description
1 polymer ?
#
loop_
_entity_poly.entity_id
_entity_poly.type
_entity_poly.pdbx_seq_one_letter_code
_entity_poly.pdbx_strand_id
1 'polypeptide(L)'
;AKSITRCITPVTVYFKDIGAYGQDSIILCDSPGFGDTNGPEVDIANGIAIVRAIRVCESVKPVLLISYTIIGDRYEVLKDLTYTLARLIQNTKDQIKAFSFIFTKYPKNEKETIHVSLETINNTLSDQERSDTNFMDILRDMFETTKKNACVLDPIKNDPSTILDDLADTTNINHPENVFQFFITEKSKSILDKQVTKYELSIKSATKRSKYSLVKYILDQLKFLNELLNQESIEEIYINYETILIDEEIKQYRTYFDHANLVEDLRKTHLGNEAIHSCAYIEHLNGKVDNSVKNLQEKDINDLSIKLSIDKIKILSEYFDDVNVKYKFICQFVLEKKNA
;
A
#
# COMPACT_ATOMS: atom_id res chain seq x y z
N ALA A 1 -14.67 34.50 -1.42
CA ALA A 1 -13.96 33.45 -0.67
C ALA A 1 -14.36 32.09 -1.27
N LYS A 2 -13.42 31.23 -1.66
CA LYS A 2 -13.74 29.82 -1.94
C LYS A 2 -14.01 29.17 -0.58
N SER A 3 -15.24 28.75 -0.31
CA SER A 3 -15.55 27.96 0.87
C SER A 3 -14.98 26.56 0.65
N ILE A 4 -13.97 26.17 1.42
CA ILE A 4 -13.36 24.84 1.35
C ILE A 4 -13.69 24.15 2.67
N THR A 5 -14.73 23.31 2.68
CA THR A 5 -15.00 22.41 3.80
C THR A 5 -13.92 21.33 3.79
N ARG A 6 -13.09 21.28 4.84
CA ARG A 6 -11.95 20.33 4.93
C ARG A 6 -12.26 19.09 5.75
N CYS A 7 -13.30 19.13 6.55
CA CYS A 7 -13.70 18.06 7.45
C CYS A 7 -15.22 17.97 7.48
N ILE A 8 -15.73 16.78 7.80
CA ILE A 8 -17.15 16.58 7.99
C ILE A 8 -17.56 17.26 9.29
N THR A 9 -18.52 18.18 9.21
CA THR A 9 -18.98 18.96 10.37
C THR A 9 -20.43 18.57 10.67
N PRO A 10 -20.69 17.84 11.77
CA PRO A 10 -22.04 17.52 12.18
C PRO A 10 -22.68 18.70 12.94
N VAL A 11 -23.95 18.97 12.65
CA VAL A 11 -24.78 19.95 13.35
C VAL A 11 -26.09 19.27 13.71
N THR A 12 -26.41 19.23 15.00
CA THR A 12 -27.72 18.76 15.46
C THR A 12 -28.75 19.86 15.27
N VAL A 13 -29.83 19.55 14.57
CA VAL A 13 -30.98 20.43 14.37
C VAL A 13 -32.19 19.79 15.04
N TYR A 14 -32.82 20.50 15.96
CA TYR A 14 -34.07 20.09 16.58
C TYR A 14 -35.24 20.65 15.79
N PHE A 15 -36.19 19.81 15.38
CA PHE A 15 -37.33 20.24 14.55
C PHE A 15 -38.18 21.31 15.23
N LYS A 16 -38.29 21.26 16.56
CA LYS A 16 -38.95 22.29 17.39
C LYS A 16 -38.34 23.69 17.22
N ASP A 17 -37.04 23.80 16.98
CA ASP A 17 -36.33 25.08 16.91
C ASP A 17 -36.56 25.79 15.58
N ILE A 18 -37.03 25.05 14.56
CA ILE A 18 -37.25 25.53 13.20
C ILE A 18 -38.73 25.47 12.79
N GLY A 19 -39.64 25.16 13.72
CA GLY A 19 -41.08 25.11 13.46
C GLY A 19 -41.53 23.97 12.53
N ALA A 20 -40.70 22.93 12.38
CA ALA A 20 -40.93 21.77 11.53
C ALA A 20 -41.61 20.63 12.33
N TYR A 21 -42.40 19.78 11.67
CA TYR A 21 -43.15 18.68 12.31
C TYR A 21 -42.46 17.34 12.02
N GLY A 22 -41.78 16.72 13.00
CA GLY A 22 -41.03 15.47 12.74
C GLY A 22 -40.36 14.87 13.97
N GLN A 23 -39.40 13.96 13.74
CA GLN A 23 -38.53 13.36 14.78
C GLN A 23 -37.90 14.43 15.70
N ASP A 24 -37.49 14.07 16.92
CA ASP A 24 -36.98 15.05 17.91
C ASP A 24 -35.79 15.88 17.38
N SER A 25 -34.88 15.26 16.61
CA SER A 25 -33.72 15.93 16.02
C SER A 25 -33.13 15.15 14.83
N ILE A 26 -32.46 15.86 13.93
CA ILE A 26 -31.59 15.31 12.89
C ILE A 26 -30.16 15.79 13.07
N ILE A 27 -29.19 15.01 12.57
CA ILE A 27 -27.79 15.43 12.47
C ILE A 27 -27.52 15.74 11.01
N LEU A 28 -27.28 17.01 10.69
CA LEU A 28 -26.85 17.45 9.38
C LEU A 28 -25.32 17.42 9.32
N CYS A 29 -24.76 16.72 8.35
CA CYS A 29 -23.32 16.64 8.16
C CYS A 29 -22.92 17.44 6.91
N ASP A 30 -22.24 18.57 7.10
CA ASP A 30 -21.58 19.27 5.98
C ASP A 30 -20.29 18.53 5.62
N SER A 31 -20.12 18.14 4.36
CA SER A 31 -18.96 17.38 3.88
C SER A 31 -18.15 18.17 2.86
N PRO A 32 -16.85 17.90 2.71
CA PRO A 32 -16.07 18.39 1.57
C PRO A 32 -16.76 18.03 0.23
N GLY A 33 -16.74 18.95 -0.73
CA GLY A 33 -17.23 18.69 -2.08
C GLY A 33 -16.29 17.76 -2.86
N PHE A 34 -16.86 16.93 -3.73
CA PHE A 34 -16.07 16.10 -4.65
C PHE A 34 -15.35 16.97 -5.68
N GLY A 35 -14.06 16.73 -5.91
CA GLY A 35 -13.28 17.40 -6.94
C GLY A 35 -12.86 18.86 -6.68
N ASP A 36 -13.37 19.53 -5.64
CA ASP A 36 -12.93 20.88 -5.24
C ASP A 36 -11.84 20.81 -4.15
N THR A 37 -10.67 20.33 -4.53
CA THR A 37 -9.57 20.08 -3.57
C THR A 37 -8.23 20.69 -4.00
N ASN A 38 -7.32 20.81 -3.03
CA ASN A 38 -5.96 21.32 -3.23
C ASN A 38 -4.98 20.23 -3.73
N GLY A 39 -5.48 19.12 -4.29
CA GLY A 39 -4.64 18.03 -4.77
C GLY A 39 -5.30 16.66 -4.63
N PRO A 40 -4.76 15.65 -5.34
CA PRO A 40 -5.28 14.28 -5.32
C PRO A 40 -5.19 13.62 -3.94
N GLU A 41 -4.21 13.97 -3.11
CA GLU A 41 -4.08 13.43 -1.75
C GLU A 41 -5.24 13.90 -0.86
N VAL A 42 -5.63 15.17 -0.99
CA VAL A 42 -6.76 15.75 -0.25
C VAL A 42 -8.08 15.15 -0.76
N ASP A 43 -8.20 14.94 -2.06
CA ASP A 43 -9.37 14.29 -2.67
C ASP A 43 -9.55 12.84 -2.18
N ILE A 44 -8.47 12.05 -2.17
CA ILE A 44 -8.47 10.68 -1.63
C ILE A 44 -8.84 10.69 -0.15
N ALA A 45 -8.20 11.57 0.65
CA ALA A 45 -8.48 11.66 2.09
C ALA A 45 -9.94 12.03 2.37
N ASN A 46 -10.50 12.98 1.61
CA ASN A 46 -11.91 13.36 1.71
C ASN A 46 -12.82 12.18 1.36
N GLY A 47 -12.54 11.46 0.27
CA GLY A 47 -13.30 10.26 -0.12
C GLY A 47 -13.29 9.20 0.98
N ILE A 48 -12.13 8.90 1.57
CA ILE A 48 -12.00 7.96 2.71
C ILE A 48 -12.84 8.45 3.89
N ALA A 49 -12.72 9.73 4.26
CA ALA A 49 -13.39 10.28 5.43
C ALA A 49 -14.92 10.27 5.28
N ILE A 50 -15.43 10.66 4.11
CA ILE A 50 -16.87 10.67 3.79
C ILE A 50 -17.44 9.25 3.89
N VAL A 51 -16.81 8.28 3.23
CA VAL A 51 -17.27 6.89 3.25
C VAL A 51 -17.20 6.32 4.67
N ARG A 52 -16.11 6.53 5.41
CA ARG A 52 -16.00 6.05 6.79
C ARG A 52 -17.05 6.65 7.70
N ALA A 53 -17.31 7.95 7.61
CA ALA A 53 -18.33 8.61 8.42
C ALA A 53 -19.73 8.10 8.10
N ILE A 54 -20.05 7.91 6.81
CA ILE A 54 -21.35 7.38 6.38
C ILE A 54 -21.54 5.94 6.88
N ARG A 55 -20.53 5.08 6.74
CA ARG A 55 -20.62 3.64 7.08
C ARG A 55 -20.73 3.33 8.58
N VAL A 56 -20.45 4.29 9.47
CA VAL A 56 -20.64 4.11 10.92
C VAL A 56 -22.00 4.58 11.42
N CYS A 57 -22.80 5.22 10.56
CA CYS A 57 -24.16 5.62 10.89
C CYS A 57 -25.12 4.43 10.88
N GLU A 58 -26.17 4.46 11.71
CA GLU A 58 -27.24 3.45 11.67
C GLU A 58 -28.07 3.55 10.38
N SER A 59 -28.40 4.78 9.99
CA SER A 59 -29.01 5.09 8.70
C SER A 59 -28.62 6.49 8.22
N VAL A 60 -28.72 6.73 6.91
CA VAL A 60 -28.42 8.03 6.30
C VAL A 60 -29.45 8.44 5.26
N LYS A 61 -29.59 9.75 5.06
CA LYS A 61 -30.38 10.37 3.98
C LYS A 61 -29.43 11.23 3.14
N PRO A 62 -28.88 10.70 2.03
CA PRO A 62 -27.91 11.44 1.24
C PRO A 62 -28.56 12.62 0.51
N VAL A 63 -27.96 13.81 0.62
CA VAL A 63 -28.41 15.01 -0.08
C VAL A 63 -27.31 15.49 -1.01
N LEU A 64 -27.63 15.63 -2.30
CA LEU A 64 -26.75 16.21 -3.30
C LEU A 64 -27.18 17.63 -3.62
N LEU A 65 -26.26 18.57 -3.39
CA LEU A 65 -26.43 19.97 -3.78
C LEU A 65 -25.79 20.20 -5.15
N ILE A 66 -26.60 20.57 -6.14
CA ILE A 66 -26.17 20.81 -7.53
C ILE A 66 -26.38 22.29 -7.86
N SER A 67 -25.30 23.04 -8.08
CA SER A 67 -25.37 24.49 -8.35
C SER A 67 -25.50 24.77 -9.85
N TYR A 68 -26.50 25.56 -10.25
CA TYR A 68 -26.73 25.98 -11.65
C TYR A 68 -25.45 26.49 -12.33
N THR A 69 -24.72 27.36 -11.64
CA THR A 69 -23.52 28.04 -12.16
C THR A 69 -22.36 27.10 -12.51
N ILE A 70 -22.42 25.83 -12.07
CA ILE A 70 -21.33 24.85 -12.24
C ILE A 70 -21.66 23.85 -13.36
N ILE A 71 -22.93 23.76 -13.78
CA ILE A 71 -23.39 22.76 -14.73
C ILE A 71 -22.74 22.95 -16.12
N GLY A 72 -22.42 24.18 -16.51
CA GLY A 72 -21.70 24.51 -17.76
C GLY A 72 -22.44 24.09 -19.03
N ASP A 73 -21.92 24.48 -20.19
CA ASP A 73 -22.63 24.30 -21.48
C ASP A 73 -22.73 22.84 -21.95
N ARG A 74 -21.93 21.94 -21.36
CA ARG A 74 -21.84 20.51 -21.75
C ARG A 74 -22.21 19.54 -20.64
N TYR A 75 -22.65 20.02 -19.49
CA TYR A 75 -23.07 19.17 -18.37
C TYR A 75 -22.00 18.20 -17.84
N GLU A 76 -20.72 18.42 -18.17
CA GLU A 76 -19.61 17.52 -17.78
C GLU A 76 -19.54 17.33 -16.26
N VAL A 77 -19.77 18.40 -15.49
CA VAL A 77 -19.76 18.31 -14.02
C VAL A 77 -20.87 17.38 -13.51
N LEU A 78 -22.01 17.35 -14.19
CA LEU A 78 -23.11 16.45 -13.80
C LEU A 78 -22.80 15.00 -14.18
N LYS A 79 -22.11 14.78 -15.31
CA LYS A 79 -21.60 13.46 -15.69
C LYS A 79 -20.56 12.97 -14.67
N ASP A 80 -19.60 13.81 -14.31
CA ASP A 80 -18.57 13.50 -13.30
C ASP A 80 -19.20 13.17 -11.93
N LEU A 81 -20.24 13.91 -11.54
CA LEU A 81 -21.01 13.62 -10.33
C LEU A 81 -21.71 12.27 -10.41
N THR A 82 -22.33 11.96 -11.55
CA THR A 82 -23.01 10.69 -11.79
C THR A 82 -22.02 9.53 -11.72
N TYR A 83 -20.85 9.65 -12.35
CA TYR A 83 -19.78 8.63 -12.24
C TYR A 83 -19.28 8.47 -10.81
N THR A 84 -19.16 9.58 -10.08
CA THR A 84 -18.75 9.56 -8.67
C THR A 84 -19.76 8.77 -7.83
N LEU A 85 -21.06 9.04 -8.00
CA LEU A 85 -22.13 8.30 -7.33
C LEU A 85 -22.18 6.82 -7.73
N ALA A 86 -22.03 6.52 -9.03
CA ALA A 86 -22.02 5.16 -9.55
C ALA A 86 -20.91 4.29 -8.95
N ARG A 87 -19.81 4.92 -8.53
CA ARG A 87 -18.68 4.23 -7.86
C ARG A 87 -18.84 4.19 -6.35
N LEU A 88 -19.45 5.22 -5.76
CA LEU A 88 -19.67 5.34 -4.33
C LEU A 88 -20.69 4.32 -3.81
N ILE A 89 -21.69 3.97 -4.63
CA ILE A 89 -22.88 3.20 -4.22
C ILE A 89 -22.86 1.81 -4.85
N GLN A 90 -23.09 0.78 -4.03
CA GLN A 90 -23.37 -0.57 -4.49
C GLN A 90 -24.88 -0.77 -4.74
N ASN A 91 -25.22 -1.59 -5.74
CA ASN A 91 -26.60 -1.86 -6.14
C ASN A 91 -27.43 -0.57 -6.39
N THR A 92 -26.87 0.30 -7.24
CA THR A 92 -27.34 1.65 -7.53
C THR A 92 -28.85 1.76 -7.77
N LYS A 93 -29.43 0.83 -8.54
CA LYS A 93 -30.85 0.83 -8.91
C LYS A 93 -31.82 0.93 -7.73
N ASP A 94 -31.49 0.25 -6.63
CA ASP A 94 -32.37 0.18 -5.46
C ASP A 94 -32.09 1.33 -4.49
N GLN A 95 -30.81 1.70 -4.36
CA GLN A 95 -30.34 2.66 -3.36
C GLN A 95 -30.50 4.12 -3.79
N ILE A 96 -30.45 4.40 -5.10
CA ILE A 96 -30.48 5.78 -5.61
C ILE A 96 -31.77 6.53 -5.26
N LYS A 97 -32.88 5.80 -5.08
CA LYS A 97 -34.18 6.38 -4.69
C LYS A 97 -34.18 7.06 -3.32
N ALA A 98 -33.22 6.74 -2.47
CA ALA A 98 -33.03 7.39 -1.17
C ALA A 98 -32.25 8.71 -1.25
N PHE A 99 -31.68 9.04 -2.42
CA PHE A 99 -30.92 10.26 -2.62
C PHE A 99 -31.84 11.42 -2.94
N SER A 100 -31.58 12.57 -2.33
CA SER A 100 -32.28 13.82 -2.62
C SER A 100 -31.41 14.73 -3.46
N PHE A 101 -31.87 15.08 -4.67
CA PHE A 101 -31.18 16.02 -5.56
C PHE A 101 -31.78 17.43 -5.38
N ILE A 102 -30.99 18.34 -4.81
CA ILE A 102 -31.38 19.72 -4.57
C ILE A 102 -30.57 20.64 -5.47
N PHE A 103 -31.28 21.41 -6.28
CA PHE A 103 -30.68 22.35 -7.23
C PHE A 103 -30.62 23.74 -6.61
N THR A 104 -29.46 24.36 -6.61
CA THR A 104 -29.23 25.68 -6.01
C THR A 104 -28.84 26.72 -7.04
N LYS A 105 -29.12 28.00 -6.73
CA LYS A 105 -28.81 29.16 -7.59
C LYS A 105 -29.46 29.13 -8.98
N TYR A 106 -30.52 28.35 -9.16
CA TYR A 106 -31.30 28.36 -10.40
C TYR A 106 -32.11 29.66 -10.51
N PRO A 107 -32.17 30.27 -11.71
CA PRO A 107 -33.12 31.34 -11.99
C PRO A 107 -34.56 30.87 -11.74
N LYS A 108 -35.41 31.75 -11.19
CA LYS A 108 -36.80 31.41 -10.78
C LYS A 108 -37.64 30.80 -11.91
N ASN A 109 -37.34 31.17 -13.14
CA ASN A 109 -38.02 30.76 -14.38
C ASN A 109 -37.40 29.52 -15.05
N GLU A 110 -36.34 28.94 -14.49
CA GLU A 110 -35.63 27.79 -15.08
C GLU A 110 -35.77 26.50 -14.25
N LYS A 111 -36.61 26.51 -13.21
CA LYS A 111 -36.93 25.29 -12.45
C LYS A 111 -37.48 24.19 -13.37
N GLU A 112 -38.36 24.58 -14.30
CA GLU A 112 -39.02 23.66 -15.21
C GLU A 112 -38.09 23.15 -16.32
N THR A 113 -36.89 23.73 -16.52
CA THR A 113 -35.99 23.31 -17.60
C THR A 113 -34.96 22.26 -17.15
N ILE A 114 -34.86 21.96 -15.85
CA ILE A 114 -33.88 21.00 -15.31
C ILE A 114 -33.99 19.62 -15.96
N HIS A 115 -35.21 19.11 -16.13
CA HIS A 115 -35.42 17.81 -16.76
C HIS A 115 -35.04 17.82 -18.25
N VAL A 116 -35.20 18.96 -18.95
CA VAL A 116 -34.79 19.14 -20.35
C VAL A 116 -33.27 19.09 -20.49
N SER A 117 -32.55 19.69 -19.54
CA SER A 117 -31.09 19.57 -19.45
C SER A 117 -30.64 18.11 -19.29
N LEU A 118 -31.29 17.35 -18.41
CA LEU A 118 -31.00 15.93 -18.21
C LEU A 118 -31.31 15.08 -19.45
N GLU A 119 -32.41 15.38 -20.16
CA GLU A 119 -32.74 14.74 -21.43
C GLU A 119 -31.67 15.03 -22.51
N THR A 120 -31.16 16.25 -22.54
CA THR A 120 -30.06 16.65 -23.45
C THR A 120 -28.80 15.85 -23.16
N ILE A 121 -28.47 15.61 -21.88
CA ILE A 121 -27.35 14.75 -21.49
C ILE A 121 -27.58 13.34 -22.03
N ASN A 122 -28.76 12.77 -21.79
CA ASN A 122 -29.10 11.42 -22.25
C ASN A 122 -28.96 11.26 -23.78
N ASN A 123 -29.23 12.32 -24.54
CA ASN A 123 -29.07 12.33 -26.01
C ASN A 123 -27.62 12.49 -26.48
N THR A 124 -26.74 13.02 -25.63
CA THR A 124 -25.31 13.28 -25.93
C THR A 124 -24.37 12.26 -25.30
N LEU A 125 -24.89 11.20 -24.69
CA LEU A 125 -24.09 10.10 -24.15
C LEU A 125 -23.42 9.28 -25.24
N SER A 126 -22.15 8.98 -25.03
CA SER A 126 -21.35 8.00 -25.76
C SER A 126 -21.84 6.57 -25.55
N ASP A 127 -21.45 5.66 -26.44
CA ASP A 127 -21.81 4.24 -26.33
C ASP A 127 -21.26 3.61 -25.03
N GLN A 128 -20.08 4.06 -24.58
CA GLN A 128 -19.50 3.63 -23.32
C GLN A 128 -20.36 4.07 -22.12
N GLU A 129 -20.80 5.33 -22.08
CA GLU A 129 -21.71 5.84 -21.03
C GLU A 129 -23.04 5.07 -21.01
N ARG A 130 -23.61 4.78 -22.18
CA ARG A 130 -24.85 4.02 -22.29
C ARG A 130 -24.74 2.57 -21.81
N SER A 131 -23.53 2.01 -21.86
CA SER A 131 -23.25 0.63 -21.42
C SER A 131 -23.06 0.51 -19.90
N ASP A 132 -22.78 1.60 -19.20
CA ASP A 132 -22.65 1.63 -17.74
C ASP A 132 -24.03 1.68 -17.08
N THR A 133 -24.50 0.53 -16.58
CA THR A 133 -25.83 0.41 -15.99
C THR A 133 -26.00 1.25 -14.73
N ASN A 134 -24.97 1.37 -13.90
CA ASN A 134 -25.04 2.17 -12.66
C ASN A 134 -25.17 3.65 -12.97
N PHE A 135 -24.35 4.14 -13.91
CA PHE A 135 -24.42 5.50 -14.40
C PHE A 135 -25.81 5.83 -14.97
N MET A 136 -26.35 4.95 -15.80
CA MET A 136 -27.68 5.12 -16.41
C MET A 136 -28.82 5.09 -15.39
N ASP A 137 -28.72 4.24 -14.35
CA ASP A 137 -29.72 4.19 -13.29
C ASP A 137 -29.78 5.51 -12.50
N ILE A 138 -28.64 6.15 -12.24
CA ILE A 138 -28.58 7.46 -11.56
C ILE A 138 -29.16 8.57 -12.44
N LEU A 139 -28.75 8.65 -13.70
CA LEU A 139 -29.29 9.67 -14.61
C LEU A 139 -30.79 9.53 -14.78
N ARG A 140 -31.30 8.30 -14.90
CA ARG A 140 -32.74 8.05 -15.01
C ARG A 140 -33.48 8.45 -13.75
N ASP A 141 -32.96 8.13 -12.57
CA ASP A 141 -33.59 8.51 -11.30
C ASP A 141 -33.61 10.03 -11.12
N MET A 142 -32.50 10.71 -11.43
CA MET A 142 -32.42 12.17 -11.41
C MET A 142 -33.41 12.81 -12.41
N PHE A 143 -33.55 12.25 -13.62
CA PHE A 143 -34.51 12.70 -14.62
C PHE A 143 -35.96 12.54 -14.14
N GLU A 144 -36.34 11.36 -13.67
CA GLU A 144 -37.71 11.08 -13.20
C GLU A 144 -38.08 11.94 -11.98
N THR A 145 -37.14 12.13 -11.05
CA THR A 145 -37.32 12.98 -9.87
C THR A 145 -37.55 14.43 -10.26
N THR A 146 -36.73 14.98 -11.16
CA THR A 146 -36.84 16.38 -11.59
C THR A 146 -38.03 16.64 -12.52
N LYS A 147 -38.47 15.63 -13.29
CA LYS A 147 -39.67 15.70 -14.14
C LYS A 147 -40.95 15.80 -13.32
N LYS A 148 -41.04 15.10 -12.17
CA LYS A 148 -42.20 15.19 -11.27
C LYS A 148 -42.24 16.53 -10.56
N ASN A 149 -41.15 16.90 -9.90
CA ASN A 149 -40.97 18.20 -9.26
C ASN A 149 -39.50 18.35 -8.84
N ALA A 150 -38.71 19.12 -9.59
CA ALA A 150 -37.34 19.43 -9.19
C ALA A 150 -37.32 20.20 -7.86
N CYS A 151 -36.50 19.76 -6.90
CA CYS A 151 -36.27 20.52 -5.67
C CYS A 151 -35.29 21.66 -5.95
N VAL A 152 -35.73 22.91 -5.86
CA VAL A 152 -34.89 24.10 -6.05
C VAL A 152 -34.83 24.90 -4.76
N LEU A 153 -33.61 25.15 -4.29
CA LEU A 153 -33.32 25.83 -3.04
C LEU A 153 -32.51 27.11 -3.25
N ASP A 154 -33.05 28.23 -2.80
CA ASP A 154 -32.35 29.46 -2.46
C ASP A 154 -32.19 29.52 -0.92
N PRO A 155 -31.01 29.17 -0.37
CA PRO A 155 -30.80 29.07 1.07
C PRO A 155 -30.94 30.40 1.82
N ILE A 156 -31.04 31.53 1.11
CA ILE A 156 -31.25 32.87 1.70
C ILE A 156 -32.75 33.19 1.79
N LYS A 157 -33.56 32.71 0.83
CA LYS A 157 -34.96 33.12 0.68
C LYS A 157 -35.96 32.06 1.08
N ASN A 158 -35.61 30.79 0.98
CA ASN A 158 -36.51 29.69 1.33
C ASN A 158 -36.55 29.47 2.83
N ASP A 159 -37.71 29.02 3.32
CA ASP A 159 -37.92 28.64 4.71
C ASP A 159 -37.26 27.27 4.96
N PRO A 160 -36.28 27.16 5.88
CA PRO A 160 -35.63 25.90 6.20
C PRO A 160 -36.58 24.79 6.64
N SER A 161 -37.72 25.13 7.28
CA SER A 161 -38.68 24.14 7.79
C SER A 161 -39.20 23.25 6.66
N THR A 162 -39.62 23.86 5.56
CA THR A 162 -40.22 23.18 4.41
C THR A 162 -39.29 22.14 3.78
N ILE A 163 -38.02 22.48 3.56
CA ILE A 163 -37.04 21.56 2.99
C ILE A 163 -36.69 20.43 3.96
N LEU A 164 -36.62 20.73 5.26
CA LEU A 164 -36.30 19.72 6.25
C LEU A 164 -37.46 18.74 6.47
N ASP A 165 -38.71 19.20 6.38
CA ASP A 165 -39.89 18.34 6.35
C ASP A 165 -39.88 17.45 5.08
N ASP A 166 -39.66 18.03 3.90
CA ASP A 166 -39.55 17.27 2.65
C ASP A 166 -38.44 16.19 2.72
N LEU A 167 -37.28 16.53 3.29
CA LEU A 167 -36.17 15.60 3.49
C LEU A 167 -36.49 14.57 4.59
N ALA A 168 -37.25 14.90 5.62
CA ALA A 168 -37.65 13.97 6.67
C ALA A 168 -38.52 12.84 6.10
N ASP A 169 -39.37 13.13 5.11
CA ASP A 169 -40.27 12.16 4.47
C ASP A 169 -39.59 11.22 3.47
N THR A 170 -38.33 11.48 3.10
CA THR A 170 -37.59 10.61 2.16
C THR A 170 -37.28 9.24 2.77
N THR A 171 -37.07 8.23 1.92
CA THR A 171 -36.57 6.93 2.40
C THR A 171 -35.12 7.04 2.85
N ASN A 172 -34.78 6.40 3.97
CA ASN A 172 -33.41 6.31 4.45
C ASN A 172 -32.68 5.09 3.86
N ILE A 173 -31.35 5.19 3.78
CA ILE A 173 -30.48 4.02 3.58
C ILE A 173 -30.16 3.46 4.95
N ASN A 174 -30.68 2.28 5.25
CA ASN A 174 -30.35 1.51 6.45
C ASN A 174 -29.09 0.68 6.19
N HIS A 175 -28.26 0.49 7.21
CA HIS A 175 -27.00 -0.24 7.10
C HIS A 175 -26.07 0.29 5.99
N PRO A 176 -25.69 1.59 6.03
CA PRO A 176 -24.87 2.22 5.02
C PRO A 176 -23.51 1.52 4.81
N GLU A 177 -23.03 0.75 5.78
CA GLU A 177 -21.81 -0.07 5.68
C GLU A 177 -21.82 -1.07 4.52
N ASN A 178 -23.02 -1.50 4.08
CA ASN A 178 -23.23 -2.46 3.00
C ASN A 178 -23.56 -1.79 1.65
N VAL A 179 -23.78 -0.48 1.65
CA VAL A 179 -24.19 0.28 0.46
C VAL A 179 -23.06 1.15 -0.05
N PHE A 180 -22.37 1.85 0.86
CA PHE A 180 -21.33 2.78 0.50
C PHE A 180 -19.98 2.09 0.47
N GLN A 181 -19.30 2.20 -0.66
CA GLN A 181 -17.95 1.70 -0.83
C GLN A 181 -16.96 2.84 -1.04
N PHE A 182 -15.70 2.55 -0.74
CA PHE A 182 -14.64 3.49 -1.02
C PHE A 182 -14.55 3.75 -2.53
N PHE A 183 -14.33 5.01 -2.89
CA PHE A 183 -14.14 5.42 -4.28
C PHE A 183 -13.03 6.46 -4.38
N ILE A 184 -12.43 6.54 -5.57
CA ILE A 184 -11.45 7.57 -5.95
C ILE A 184 -11.90 8.18 -7.27
N THR A 185 -11.75 9.50 -7.42
CA THR A 185 -11.97 10.17 -8.71
C THR A 185 -10.96 9.70 -9.75
N GLU A 186 -11.30 9.73 -11.04
CA GLU A 186 -10.37 9.31 -12.11
C GLU A 186 -9.04 10.08 -12.09
N LYS A 187 -9.11 11.38 -11.81
CA LYS A 187 -7.92 12.23 -11.70
C LYS A 187 -6.99 11.77 -10.58
N SER A 188 -7.56 11.50 -9.40
CA SER A 188 -6.79 11.04 -8.24
C SER A 188 -6.28 9.61 -8.43
N LYS A 189 -7.06 8.74 -9.07
CA LYS A 189 -6.67 7.38 -9.43
C LYS A 189 -5.46 7.37 -10.37
N SER A 190 -5.48 8.18 -11.43
CA SER A 190 -4.34 8.30 -12.35
C SER A 190 -3.04 8.73 -11.65
N ILE A 191 -3.14 9.58 -10.63
CA ILE A 191 -1.96 10.03 -9.86
C ILE A 191 -1.50 8.95 -8.89
N LEU A 192 -2.43 8.26 -8.22
CA LEU A 192 -2.15 7.10 -7.39
C LEU A 192 -1.41 6.03 -8.20
N ASP A 193 -1.90 5.68 -9.39
CA ASP A 193 -1.30 4.68 -10.27
C ASP A 193 0.14 5.04 -10.65
N LYS A 194 0.40 6.32 -10.94
CA LYS A 194 1.77 6.82 -11.19
C LYS A 194 2.67 6.65 -9.97
N GLN A 195 2.15 6.92 -8.78
CA GLN A 195 2.91 6.79 -7.54
C GLN A 195 3.20 5.31 -7.22
N VAL A 196 2.22 4.43 -7.41
CA VAL A 196 2.37 2.98 -7.26
C VAL A 196 3.40 2.43 -8.26
N THR A 197 3.34 2.87 -9.52
CA THR A 197 4.34 2.53 -10.55
C THR A 197 5.75 2.98 -10.14
N LYS A 198 5.88 4.17 -9.55
CA LYS A 198 7.17 4.67 -9.05
C LYS A 198 7.70 3.81 -7.90
N TYR A 199 6.83 3.35 -7.01
CA TYR A 199 7.21 2.40 -5.96
C TYR A 199 7.66 1.06 -6.55
N GLU A 200 6.94 0.53 -7.53
CA GLU A 200 7.30 -0.70 -8.22
C GLU A 200 8.71 -0.61 -8.84
N LEU A 201 9.00 0.46 -9.57
CA LEU A 201 10.33 0.71 -10.16
C LEU A 201 11.42 0.87 -9.08
N SER A 202 11.08 1.51 -7.96
CA SER A 202 12.00 1.71 -6.85
C SER A 202 12.34 0.38 -6.16
N ILE A 203 11.35 -0.49 -5.98
CA ILE A 203 11.54 -1.86 -5.47
C ILE A 203 12.45 -2.63 -6.43
N LYS A 204 12.11 -2.70 -7.73
CA LYS A 204 12.94 -3.37 -8.75
C LYS A 204 14.41 -2.92 -8.68
N SER A 205 14.64 -1.61 -8.57
CA SER A 205 15.98 -1.03 -8.49
C SER A 205 16.70 -1.32 -7.17
N ALA A 206 15.98 -1.31 -6.04
CA ALA A 206 16.54 -1.57 -4.72
C ALA A 206 16.90 -3.05 -4.54
N THR A 207 16.05 -3.97 -5.01
CA THR A 207 16.31 -5.42 -5.01
C THR A 207 17.57 -5.77 -5.79
N LYS A 208 17.74 -5.22 -7.01
CA LYS A 208 18.97 -5.41 -7.82
C LYS A 208 20.26 -4.93 -7.15
N ARG A 209 20.15 -3.99 -6.20
CA ARG A 209 21.28 -3.41 -5.46
C ARG A 209 21.39 -3.99 -4.05
N SER A 210 20.64 -5.06 -3.74
CA SER A 210 20.57 -5.69 -2.41
C SER A 210 20.25 -4.72 -1.28
N LYS A 211 19.49 -3.65 -1.56
CA LYS A 211 19.05 -2.65 -0.56
C LYS A 211 17.74 -3.08 0.09
N TYR A 212 17.75 -4.21 0.79
CA TYR A 212 16.54 -4.85 1.31
C TYR A 212 15.78 -4.00 2.35
N SER A 213 16.47 -3.16 3.13
CA SER A 213 15.81 -2.22 4.06
C SER A 213 14.90 -1.21 3.34
N LEU A 214 15.33 -0.71 2.18
CA LEU A 214 14.52 0.19 1.36
C LEU A 214 13.35 -0.56 0.72
N VAL A 215 13.57 -1.79 0.25
CA VAL A 215 12.48 -2.61 -0.30
C VAL A 215 11.40 -2.83 0.75
N LYS A 216 11.79 -3.27 1.96
CA LYS A 216 10.87 -3.46 3.09
C LYS A 216 10.08 -2.19 3.38
N TYR A 217 10.76 -1.05 3.51
CA TYR A 217 10.10 0.23 3.74
C TYR A 217 9.01 0.53 2.69
N ILE A 218 9.31 0.35 1.39
CA ILE A 218 8.34 0.62 0.32
C ILE A 218 7.18 -0.38 0.35
N LEU A 219 7.45 -1.66 0.63
CA LEU A 219 6.41 -2.69 0.78
C LEU A 219 5.48 -2.37 1.96
N ASP A 220 6.03 -1.94 3.10
CA ASP A 220 5.24 -1.49 4.25
C ASP A 220 4.34 -0.30 3.88
N GLN A 221 4.83 0.65 3.06
CA GLN A 221 4.03 1.76 2.54
C GLN A 221 2.91 1.28 1.60
N LEU A 222 3.21 0.34 0.68
CA LEU A 222 2.20 -0.24 -0.23
C LEU A 222 1.13 -1.00 0.55
N LYS A 223 1.54 -1.77 1.57
CA LYS A 223 0.62 -2.50 2.45
C LYS A 223 -0.32 -1.55 3.18
N PHE A 224 0.24 -0.53 3.85
CA PHE A 224 -0.57 0.47 4.55
C PHE A 224 -1.54 1.20 3.60
N LEU A 225 -1.07 1.56 2.40
CA LEU A 225 -1.91 2.18 1.39
C LEU A 225 -3.03 1.24 0.93
N ASN A 226 -2.75 -0.05 0.74
CA ASN A 226 -3.76 -1.02 0.33
C ASN A 226 -4.78 -1.30 1.44
N GLU A 227 -4.36 -1.35 2.71
CA GLU A 227 -5.28 -1.48 3.85
C GLU A 227 -6.28 -0.31 3.93
N LEU A 228 -5.90 0.87 3.46
CA LEU A 228 -6.77 2.05 3.42
C LEU A 228 -7.69 2.08 2.20
N LEU A 229 -7.18 1.70 1.02
CA LEU A 229 -7.87 1.89 -0.26
C LEU A 229 -8.52 0.62 -0.82
N ASN A 230 -8.09 -0.56 -0.35
CA ASN A 230 -8.51 -1.89 -0.78
C ASN A 230 -8.51 -2.04 -2.32
N GLN A 231 -7.35 -1.85 -2.95
CA GLN A 231 -7.17 -1.86 -4.40
C GLN A 231 -6.39 -3.11 -4.84
N GLU A 232 -7.03 -3.97 -5.63
CA GLU A 232 -6.46 -5.22 -6.13
C GLU A 232 -5.10 -5.03 -6.82
N SER A 233 -4.95 -3.96 -7.62
CA SER A 233 -3.69 -3.66 -8.31
C SER A 233 -2.51 -3.37 -7.36
N ILE A 234 -2.77 -2.80 -6.18
CA ILE A 234 -1.75 -2.53 -5.17
C ILE A 234 -1.40 -3.83 -4.44
N GLU A 235 -2.40 -4.66 -4.16
CA GLU A 235 -2.25 -5.98 -3.54
C GLU A 235 -1.39 -6.91 -4.38
N GLU A 236 -1.67 -7.01 -5.69
CA GLU A 236 -0.90 -7.82 -6.64
C GLU A 236 0.60 -7.44 -6.64
N ILE A 237 0.89 -6.13 -6.67
CA ILE A 237 2.26 -5.64 -6.62
C ILE A 237 2.93 -6.03 -5.30
N TYR A 238 2.24 -5.84 -4.17
CA TYR A 238 2.77 -6.21 -2.86
C TYR A 238 3.12 -7.71 -2.80
N ILE A 239 2.18 -8.59 -3.16
CA ILE A 239 2.34 -10.05 -3.10
C ILE A 239 3.48 -10.52 -4.03
N ASN A 240 3.55 -9.98 -5.24
CA ASN A 240 4.57 -10.34 -6.21
C ASN A 240 5.99 -10.07 -5.66
N TYR A 241 6.21 -8.88 -5.07
CA TYR A 241 7.54 -8.54 -4.54
C TYR A 241 7.86 -9.19 -3.20
N GLU A 242 6.86 -9.44 -2.36
CA GLU A 242 7.04 -10.23 -1.15
C GLU A 242 7.53 -11.65 -1.51
N THR A 243 6.94 -12.26 -2.54
CA THR A 243 7.36 -13.57 -3.07
C THR A 243 8.79 -13.53 -3.61
N ILE A 244 9.13 -12.52 -4.43
CA ILE A 244 10.50 -12.35 -4.96
C ILE A 244 11.53 -12.22 -3.85
N LEU A 245 11.22 -11.51 -2.75
CA LEU A 245 12.13 -11.38 -1.62
C LEU A 245 12.36 -12.70 -0.90
N ILE A 246 11.31 -13.48 -0.68
CA ILE A 246 11.40 -14.82 -0.07
C ILE A 246 12.30 -15.71 -0.93
N ASP A 247 12.12 -15.70 -2.25
CA ASP A 247 12.95 -16.48 -3.17
C ASP A 247 14.43 -16.07 -3.12
N GLU A 248 14.71 -14.76 -3.08
CA GLU A 248 16.08 -14.25 -2.95
C GLU A 248 16.72 -14.60 -1.60
N GLU A 249 15.95 -14.56 -0.51
CA GLU A 249 16.41 -14.98 0.81
C GLU A 249 16.73 -16.48 0.83
N ILE A 250 15.86 -17.33 0.26
CA ILE A 250 16.10 -18.77 0.13
C ILE A 250 17.37 -19.05 -0.68
N LYS A 251 17.63 -18.30 -1.77
CA LYS A 251 18.87 -18.43 -2.56
C LYS A 251 20.11 -18.07 -1.74
N GLN A 252 20.04 -17.02 -0.93
CA GLN A 252 21.16 -16.66 -0.04
C GLN A 252 21.43 -17.75 0.99
N TYR A 253 20.39 -18.28 1.64
CA TYR A 253 20.55 -19.41 2.57
C TYR A 253 21.14 -20.66 1.90
N ARG A 254 20.71 -20.99 0.68
CA ARG A 254 21.33 -22.07 -0.10
C ARG A 254 22.81 -21.82 -0.34
N THR A 255 23.19 -20.60 -0.71
CA THR A 255 24.59 -20.23 -0.91
C THR A 255 25.41 -20.39 0.37
N TYR A 256 24.89 -19.96 1.52
CA TYR A 256 25.56 -20.18 2.81
C TYR A 256 25.67 -21.66 3.17
N PHE A 257 24.63 -22.45 2.88
CA PHE A 257 24.64 -23.89 3.10
C PHE A 257 25.68 -24.58 2.23
N ASP A 258 25.78 -24.21 0.95
CA ASP A 258 26.79 -24.75 0.02
C ASP A 258 28.22 -24.39 0.47
N HIS A 259 28.44 -23.16 0.95
CA HIS A 259 29.72 -22.78 1.54
C HIS A 259 30.05 -23.59 2.80
N ALA A 260 29.07 -23.81 3.68
CA ALA A 260 29.26 -24.63 4.88
C ALA A 260 29.62 -26.08 4.51
N ASN A 261 28.95 -26.65 3.50
CA ASN A 261 29.27 -27.99 3.00
C ASN A 261 30.67 -28.07 2.39
N LEU A 262 31.09 -27.06 1.63
CA LEU A 262 32.45 -27.00 1.07
C LEU A 262 33.51 -26.99 2.19
N VAL A 263 33.29 -26.21 3.25
CA VAL A 263 34.18 -26.18 4.42
C VAL A 263 34.22 -27.55 5.11
N GLU A 264 33.07 -28.22 5.22
CA GLU A 264 32.96 -29.55 5.80
C GLU A 264 33.67 -30.63 4.96
N ASP A 265 33.59 -30.54 3.63
CA ASP A 265 34.29 -31.46 2.72
C ASP A 265 35.81 -31.25 2.76
N LEU A 266 36.27 -29.99 2.81
CA LEU A 266 37.68 -29.67 3.03
C LEU A 266 38.18 -30.23 4.37
N ARG A 267 37.37 -30.10 5.42
CA ARG A 267 37.66 -30.66 6.75
C ARG A 267 37.84 -32.18 6.65
N LYS A 268 36.88 -32.89 6.07
CA LYS A 268 36.96 -34.36 5.91
C LYS A 268 38.17 -34.78 5.09
N THR A 269 38.44 -34.11 3.97
CA THR A 269 39.48 -34.49 3.01
C THR A 269 40.89 -34.28 3.56
N HIS A 270 41.12 -33.17 4.27
CA HIS A 270 42.46 -32.80 4.70
C HIS A 270 42.76 -33.14 6.17
N LEU A 271 41.72 -33.27 7.01
CA LEU A 271 41.85 -33.37 8.46
C LEU A 271 41.27 -34.67 9.02
N GLY A 272 40.45 -35.38 8.25
CA GLY A 272 39.78 -36.60 8.68
C GLY A 272 38.56 -36.35 9.55
N ASN A 273 37.81 -37.41 9.82
CA ASN A 273 36.49 -37.31 10.47
C ASN A 273 36.55 -36.85 11.94
N GLU A 274 37.70 -36.97 12.59
CA GLU A 274 37.91 -36.72 14.02
C GLU A 274 37.98 -35.22 14.39
N ALA A 275 38.27 -34.34 13.42
CA ALA A 275 38.35 -32.89 13.66
C ALA A 275 36.96 -32.25 13.70
N ILE A 276 36.14 -32.56 14.70
CA ILE A 276 34.69 -32.19 14.74
C ILE A 276 34.47 -30.70 15.09
N HIS A 277 35.45 -30.05 15.73
CA HIS A 277 35.41 -28.64 16.13
C HIS A 277 36.74 -27.93 15.88
N SER A 278 36.72 -26.58 15.82
CA SER A 278 37.91 -25.75 15.63
C SER A 278 39.02 -26.01 16.66
N CYS A 279 38.66 -26.33 17.92
CA CYS A 279 39.64 -26.72 18.94
C CYS A 279 40.28 -28.09 18.66
N ALA A 280 39.47 -29.10 18.29
CA ALA A 280 39.97 -30.42 17.91
C ALA A 280 40.86 -30.35 16.65
N TYR A 281 40.59 -29.40 15.76
CA TYR A 281 41.44 -29.09 14.62
C TYR A 281 42.83 -28.58 15.04
N ILE A 282 42.89 -27.60 15.94
CA ILE A 282 44.15 -27.06 16.45
C ILE A 282 44.95 -28.15 17.18
N GLU A 283 44.29 -28.98 17.98
CA GLU A 283 44.94 -30.11 18.68
C GLU A 283 45.48 -31.16 17.72
N HIS A 284 44.72 -31.56 16.70
CA HIS A 284 45.17 -32.52 15.69
C HIS A 284 46.35 -31.98 14.88
N LEU A 285 46.30 -30.70 14.50
CA LEU A 285 47.37 -30.03 13.77
C LEU A 285 48.64 -29.92 14.63
N ASN A 286 48.48 -29.54 15.91
CA ASN A 286 49.58 -29.55 16.88
C ASN A 286 50.18 -30.93 17.06
N GLY A 287 49.37 -31.99 17.17
CA GLY A 287 49.84 -33.36 17.27
C GLY A 287 50.62 -33.83 16.03
N LYS A 288 50.21 -33.43 14.83
CA LYS A 288 50.96 -33.69 13.58
C LYS A 288 52.28 -32.94 13.53
N VAL A 289 52.31 -31.68 13.97
CA VAL A 289 53.54 -30.91 14.10
C VAL A 289 54.48 -31.56 15.12
N ASP A 290 53.97 -32.00 16.27
CA ASP A 290 54.77 -32.65 17.32
C ASP A 290 55.35 -33.99 16.86
N ASN A 291 54.57 -34.81 16.15
CA ASN A 291 55.08 -36.04 15.55
C ASN A 291 56.16 -35.75 14.50
N SER A 292 56.01 -34.67 13.73
CA SER A 292 57.03 -34.25 12.75
C SER A 292 58.30 -33.77 13.45
N VAL A 293 58.19 -33.02 14.56
CA VAL A 293 59.32 -32.62 15.41
C VAL A 293 60.04 -33.83 16.00
N LYS A 294 59.32 -34.84 16.49
CA LYS A 294 59.93 -36.08 17.00
C LYS A 294 60.68 -36.84 15.90
N ASN A 295 60.07 -36.99 14.72
CA ASN A 295 60.72 -37.61 13.57
C ASN A 295 62.00 -36.87 13.15
N LEU A 296 62.06 -35.54 13.32
CA LEU A 296 63.25 -34.72 13.05
C LEU A 296 64.39 -34.97 14.04
N GLN A 297 64.08 -35.38 15.27
CA GLN A 297 65.08 -35.73 16.27
C GLN A 297 65.73 -37.08 15.96
N GLU A 298 64.93 -38.04 15.46
CA GLU A 298 65.32 -39.44 15.24
C GLU A 298 66.00 -39.70 13.89
N LYS A 299 65.78 -38.88 12.87
CA LYS A 299 66.29 -39.10 11.50
C LYS A 299 67.36 -38.07 11.09
N ASP A 300 68.09 -38.37 10.01
CA ASP A 300 69.12 -37.48 9.44
C ASP A 300 68.48 -36.24 8.80
N ILE A 301 68.99 -35.05 9.10
CA ILE A 301 68.54 -33.76 8.57
C ILE A 301 68.59 -33.70 7.02
N ASN A 302 69.45 -34.50 6.40
CA ASN A 302 69.55 -34.58 4.95
C ASN A 302 68.44 -35.42 4.29
N ASP A 303 67.63 -36.13 5.06
CA ASP A 303 66.47 -36.87 4.57
C ASP A 303 65.46 -35.92 3.89
N LEU A 304 65.07 -36.25 2.67
CA LEU A 304 64.13 -35.45 1.87
C LEU A 304 62.76 -35.32 2.55
N SER A 305 62.31 -36.36 3.25
CA SER A 305 61.05 -36.35 4.01
C SER A 305 61.09 -35.38 5.20
N ILE A 306 62.27 -35.20 5.79
CA ILE A 306 62.52 -34.19 6.83
C ILE A 306 62.43 -32.79 6.27
N LYS A 307 63.13 -32.51 5.16
CA LYS A 307 63.11 -31.17 4.53
C LYS A 307 61.69 -30.75 4.17
N LEU A 308 60.92 -31.65 3.54
CA LEU A 308 59.51 -31.42 3.23
C LEU A 308 58.65 -31.17 4.47
N SER A 309 58.96 -31.81 5.59
CA SER A 309 58.24 -31.60 6.85
C SER A 309 58.57 -30.24 7.48
N ILE A 310 59.84 -29.81 7.43
CA ILE A 310 60.28 -28.49 7.89
C ILE A 310 59.60 -27.38 7.06
N ASP A 311 59.55 -27.53 5.73
CA ASP A 311 58.90 -26.55 4.85
C ASP A 311 57.39 -26.43 5.13
N LYS A 312 56.71 -27.55 5.40
CA LYS A 312 55.29 -27.54 5.80
C LYS A 312 55.08 -26.85 7.15
N ILE A 313 55.94 -27.12 8.14
CA ILE A 313 55.86 -26.47 9.46
C ILE A 313 56.15 -24.97 9.34
N LYS A 314 57.09 -24.57 8.47
CA LYS A 314 57.36 -23.16 8.16
C LYS A 314 56.11 -22.45 7.64
N ILE A 315 55.44 -23.02 6.64
CA ILE A 315 54.23 -22.41 6.08
C ILE A 315 53.15 -22.29 7.16
N LEU A 316 52.95 -23.31 7.99
CA LEU A 316 51.98 -23.26 9.09
C LEU A 316 52.35 -22.23 10.17
N SER A 317 53.64 -21.99 10.41
CA SER A 317 54.10 -21.01 11.40
C SER A 317 53.73 -19.57 11.08
N GLU A 318 53.41 -19.26 9.82
CA GLU A 318 52.97 -17.92 9.41
C GLU A 318 51.54 -17.61 9.87
N TYR A 319 50.75 -18.64 10.20
CA TYR A 319 49.32 -18.51 10.52
C TYR A 319 48.97 -18.94 11.96
N PHE A 320 49.84 -19.69 12.64
CA PHE A 320 49.57 -20.22 13.97
C PHE A 320 50.75 -19.94 14.92
N ASP A 321 50.53 -19.10 15.93
CA ASP A 321 51.56 -18.67 16.88
C ASP A 321 52.22 -19.84 17.63
N ASP A 322 51.42 -20.82 18.07
CA ASP A 322 51.93 -22.02 18.77
C ASP A 322 52.84 -22.87 17.87
N VAL A 323 52.55 -22.92 16.56
CA VAL A 323 53.38 -23.62 15.57
C VAL A 323 54.65 -22.84 15.28
N ASN A 324 54.62 -21.51 15.34
CA ASN A 324 55.79 -20.66 15.18
C ASN A 324 56.83 -20.87 16.29
N VAL A 325 56.39 -21.04 17.54
CA VAL A 325 57.29 -21.41 18.63
C VAL A 325 58.01 -22.72 18.33
N LYS A 326 57.28 -23.74 17.86
CA LYS A 326 57.84 -25.05 17.48
C LYS A 326 58.77 -24.97 16.26
N TYR A 327 58.43 -24.15 15.26
CA TYR A 327 59.27 -23.93 14.09
C TYR A 327 60.61 -23.26 14.45
N LYS A 328 60.59 -22.24 15.30
CA LYS A 328 61.82 -21.59 15.81
C LYS A 328 62.72 -22.59 16.54
N PHE A 329 62.13 -23.46 17.36
CA PHE A 329 62.84 -24.55 18.01
C PHE A 329 63.50 -25.51 17.00
N ILE A 330 62.76 -25.93 15.96
CA ILE A 330 63.32 -26.78 14.88
C ILE A 330 64.48 -26.09 14.17
N CYS A 331 64.35 -24.80 13.82
CA CYS A 331 65.41 -24.05 13.16
C CYS A 331 66.69 -24.01 14.00
N GLN A 332 66.56 -23.80 15.32
CA GLN A 332 67.69 -23.81 16.24
C GLN A 332 68.33 -25.20 16.34
N PHE A 333 67.52 -26.26 16.48
CA PHE A 333 68.00 -27.64 16.52
C PHE A 333 68.75 -28.05 15.23
N VAL A 334 68.27 -27.63 14.06
CA VAL A 334 68.93 -27.90 12.77
C VAL A 334 70.26 -27.16 12.66
N LEU A 335 70.36 -25.94 13.18
CA LEU A 335 71.63 -25.19 13.22
C LEU A 335 72.66 -25.87 14.13
N GLU A 336 72.24 -26.36 15.29
CA GLU A 336 73.11 -27.08 16.23
C GLU A 336 73.65 -28.39 15.64
N LYS A 337 72.80 -29.22 15.02
CA LYS A 337 73.22 -30.46 14.37
C LYS A 337 74.09 -30.26 13.10
N LYS A 338 74.06 -29.09 12.46
CA LYS A 338 74.96 -28.78 11.32
C LYS A 338 76.36 -28.35 11.75
N ASN A 339 76.49 -27.90 13.01
CA ASN A 339 77.75 -27.40 13.58
C ASN A 339 78.46 -28.44 14.48
N ALA A 340 77.80 -29.58 14.74
CA ALA A 340 78.37 -30.77 15.40
C ALA A 340 78.78 -31.79 14.34
#